data_AF-A0A2I6QML2-F1
#
_entry.id   AF-A0A2I6QML2-F1
#
_cell.length_a   1.000
_cell.length_b   1.000
_cell.length_c   1.000
_cell.angle_alpha   90.00
_cell.angle_beta   90.00
_cell.angle_gamma   90.00
#
_symmetry.space_group_name_H-M   'P 1'
#
loop_
_entity.id
_entity.type
_entity.pdbx_description
1 polymer ?
#
loop_
_entity_poly.entity_id
_entity_poly.type
_entity_poly.pdbx_seq_one_letter_code
_entity_poly.pdbx_strand_id
1 'polypeptide(L)'
;MTYITETPDATLSAEFALNSLADGILKHVSGVPARAVPGTDYEAAGVDLRIANNLSDLNSASTARTNLGGTTAGQNLFTLANPSAVRFLQINADNSVTAQSASSQLTALGGVATTRNVNTTSPLGGGGALSSDLTLTCSTCTTTIASGTSALGTSAIASGACATVVTTSATGTATTDTIGWGFNGNPTSTTGYQASANGMLTIIAYPSTNNVNFLACNNTSASITPGAITLNWKVTR
;
A
#
# COMPACT_ATOMS: atom_id res chain seq x y z
N MET A 1 -78.93 -7.44 46.81
CA MET A 1 -78.51 -6.47 45.77
C MET A 1 -77.82 -5.33 46.48
N THR A 2 -76.67 -4.90 45.98
CA THR A 2 -75.94 -3.76 46.54
C THR A 2 -76.42 -2.51 45.82
N TYR A 3 -76.78 -1.48 46.58
CA TYR A 3 -77.28 -0.21 46.07
C TYR A 3 -76.36 0.92 46.53
N ILE A 4 -76.27 1.97 45.71
CA ILE A 4 -75.70 3.24 46.16
C ILE A 4 -76.88 4.10 46.60
N THR A 5 -76.91 4.43 47.89
CA THR A 5 -77.98 5.20 48.50
C THR A 5 -77.59 6.66 48.72
N GLU A 6 -76.29 6.97 48.81
CA GLU A 6 -75.78 8.33 49.04
C GLU A 6 -74.39 8.52 48.38
N THR A 7 -74.11 9.71 47.87
CA THR A 7 -72.76 10.15 47.47
C THR A 7 -72.26 11.22 48.45
N PRO A 8 -70.94 11.47 48.54
CA PRO A 8 -70.39 12.52 49.43
C PRO A 8 -70.93 13.94 49.19
N ASP A 9 -71.54 14.19 48.02
CA ASP A 9 -72.16 15.46 47.64
C ASP A 9 -73.70 15.46 47.85
N ALA A 10 -74.28 14.38 48.38
CA ALA A 10 -75.70 14.24 48.73
C ALA A 10 -76.71 14.55 47.60
N THR A 11 -76.30 14.47 46.33
CA THR A 11 -77.08 14.90 45.17
C THR A 11 -77.88 13.78 44.49
N LEU A 12 -77.85 12.55 45.02
CA LEU A 12 -78.65 11.45 44.48
C LEU A 12 -80.14 11.64 44.76
N SER A 13 -80.95 11.56 43.70
CA SER A 13 -82.40 11.76 43.78
C SER A 13 -83.21 10.47 44.05
N ALA A 14 -82.57 9.29 43.98
CA ALA A 14 -83.18 7.98 44.26
C ALA A 14 -82.10 6.87 44.47
N GLU A 15 -82.50 5.74 45.05
CA GLU A 15 -81.68 4.53 45.20
C GLU A 15 -81.33 3.94 43.83
N PHE A 16 -80.03 3.68 43.58
CA PHE A 16 -79.56 3.20 42.28
C PHE A 16 -78.98 1.78 42.37
N ALA A 17 -79.52 0.86 41.55
CA ALA A 17 -79.14 -0.54 41.55
C ALA A 17 -77.77 -0.75 40.87
N LEU A 18 -76.77 -1.18 41.62
CA LEU A 18 -75.38 -1.29 41.12
C LEU A 18 -75.22 -2.37 40.05
N ASN A 19 -76.10 -3.39 40.05
CA ASN A 19 -76.10 -4.45 39.04
C ASN A 19 -76.63 -4.02 37.66
N SER A 20 -77.20 -2.81 37.54
CA SER A 20 -77.55 -2.23 36.24
C SER A 20 -76.33 -1.69 35.47
N LEU A 21 -75.18 -1.57 36.14
CA LEU A 21 -73.92 -1.11 35.60
C LEU A 21 -73.03 -2.33 35.37
N ALA A 22 -73.14 -2.95 34.20
CA ALA A 22 -72.44 -4.20 33.88
C ALA A 22 -70.90 -4.07 33.93
N ASP A 23 -70.36 -2.88 33.63
CA ASP A 23 -68.93 -2.55 33.69
C ASP A 23 -68.67 -1.02 33.59
N GLY A 24 -67.41 -0.60 33.81
CA GLY A 24 -66.91 0.74 33.53
C GLY A 24 -66.64 1.64 34.76
N ILE A 25 -66.09 2.84 34.49
CA ILE A 25 -65.89 3.88 35.51
C ILE A 25 -67.22 4.62 35.72
N LEU A 26 -67.56 4.90 36.98
CA LEU A 26 -68.75 5.67 37.33
C LEU A 26 -68.47 7.17 37.28
N LYS A 27 -69.42 7.91 36.70
CA LYS A 27 -69.49 9.37 36.81
C LYS A 27 -70.84 9.78 37.39
N HIS A 28 -70.88 10.98 37.94
CA HIS A 28 -72.12 11.62 38.36
C HIS A 28 -72.56 12.62 37.30
N VAL A 29 -73.79 12.52 36.79
CA VAL A 29 -74.36 13.48 35.84
C VAL A 29 -75.74 13.88 36.31
N SER A 30 -75.89 15.15 36.70
CA SER A 30 -77.19 15.77 37.03
C SER A 30 -78.04 14.96 38.03
N GLY A 31 -77.43 14.46 39.11
CA GLY A 31 -78.15 13.78 40.20
C GLY A 31 -78.37 12.27 40.02
N VAL A 32 -77.78 11.68 38.97
CA VAL A 32 -77.88 10.25 38.65
C VAL A 32 -76.48 9.66 38.39
N PRO A 33 -76.14 8.48 38.94
CA PRO A 33 -74.94 7.74 38.54
C PRO A 33 -75.06 7.31 37.08
N ALA A 34 -74.04 7.62 36.29
CA ALA A 34 -73.96 7.22 34.90
C ALA A 34 -72.60 6.57 34.62
N ARG A 35 -72.50 5.80 33.55
CA ARG A 35 -71.21 5.33 33.04
C ARG A 35 -70.42 6.50 32.47
N ALA A 36 -69.15 6.62 32.86
CA ALA A 36 -68.21 7.55 32.26
C ALA A 36 -67.97 7.17 30.79
N VAL A 37 -67.78 8.17 29.94
CA VAL A 37 -67.57 8.02 28.51
C VAL A 37 -66.07 8.16 28.21
N PRO A 38 -65.41 7.12 27.66
CA PRO A 38 -64.01 7.23 27.25
C PRO A 38 -63.81 8.33 26.21
N GLY A 39 -62.71 9.08 26.33
CA GLY A 39 -62.37 10.25 25.50
C GLY A 39 -63.09 11.54 25.88
N THR A 40 -64.04 11.50 26.81
CA THR A 40 -64.72 12.69 27.37
C THR A 40 -64.48 12.84 28.87
N ASP A 41 -64.68 11.76 29.63
CA ASP A 41 -64.59 11.78 31.10
C ASP A 41 -63.32 11.11 31.64
N TYR A 42 -62.74 10.19 30.87
CA TYR A 42 -61.45 9.56 31.13
C TYR A 42 -60.75 9.26 29.79
N GLU A 43 -59.43 9.13 29.80
CA GLU A 43 -58.68 8.79 28.58
C GLU A 43 -59.18 7.47 28.01
N ALA A 44 -59.55 7.47 26.73
CA ALA A 44 -59.99 6.25 26.06
C ALA A 44 -58.84 5.24 26.04
N ALA A 45 -59.16 3.94 26.12
CA ALA A 45 -58.17 2.88 25.98
C ALA A 45 -57.34 3.10 24.70
N GLY A 46 -56.00 3.20 24.85
CA GLY A 46 -55.08 3.52 23.76
C GLY A 46 -54.59 4.97 23.70
N VAL A 47 -54.91 5.80 24.70
CA VAL A 47 -54.47 7.21 24.80
C VAL A 47 -53.80 7.51 26.15
N ASP A 48 -52.88 6.66 26.60
CA ASP A 48 -52.21 6.91 27.89
C ASP A 48 -51.14 8.04 27.83
N LEU A 49 -51.29 9.01 28.76
CA LEU A 49 -50.35 9.99 29.38
C LEU A 49 -49.73 11.19 28.60
N ARG A 50 -50.37 12.36 28.57
CA ARG A 50 -49.71 13.70 28.33
C ARG A 50 -49.46 14.42 29.69
N ILE A 51 -48.63 15.43 29.94
CA ILE A 51 -47.91 16.49 29.18
C ILE A 51 -46.50 16.61 29.81
N ALA A 52 -45.53 15.80 29.38
CA ALA A 52 -44.44 16.40 28.61
C ALA A 52 -43.98 15.51 27.45
N ASN A 53 -44.35 14.22 27.44
CA ASN A 53 -44.44 13.43 26.22
C ASN A 53 -45.19 12.12 26.51
N ASN A 54 -46.12 11.75 25.65
CA ASN A 54 -47.01 10.60 25.84
C ASN A 54 -46.50 9.31 25.22
N LEU A 55 -45.19 9.24 24.93
CA LEU A 55 -44.65 8.24 24.02
C LEU A 55 -45.41 8.19 22.67
N SER A 56 -46.35 9.11 22.38
CA SER A 56 -47.00 9.17 21.06
C SER A 56 -46.06 9.80 20.05
N ASP A 57 -45.05 10.53 20.51
CA ASP A 57 -43.88 10.92 19.73
C ASP A 57 -42.96 9.73 19.38
N LEU A 58 -43.09 8.60 20.08
CA LEU A 58 -42.44 7.32 19.77
C LEU A 58 -43.30 6.43 18.87
N ASN A 59 -44.47 6.90 18.41
CA ASN A 59 -45.30 6.16 17.44
C ASN A 59 -44.61 5.95 16.08
N SER A 60 -43.52 6.69 15.84
CA SER A 60 -42.67 6.58 14.67
C SER A 60 -41.21 6.56 15.09
N ALA A 61 -40.46 5.58 14.57
CA ALA A 61 -39.02 5.51 14.77
C ALA A 61 -38.30 6.79 14.29
N SER A 62 -38.86 7.54 13.33
CA SER A 62 -38.28 8.81 12.88
C SER A 62 -38.39 9.91 13.94
N THR A 63 -39.59 10.10 14.49
CA THR A 63 -39.88 11.10 15.53
C THR A 63 -39.10 10.79 16.81
N ALA A 64 -39.05 9.52 17.20
CA ALA A 64 -38.26 9.04 18.32
C ALA A 64 -36.79 9.50 18.26
N ARG A 65 -36.12 9.32 17.12
CA ARG A 65 -34.71 9.70 16.98
C ARG A 65 -34.52 11.23 16.93
N THR A 66 -35.48 11.98 16.39
CA THR A 66 -35.47 13.45 16.45
C THR A 66 -35.55 13.95 17.90
N ASN A 67 -36.33 13.31 18.75
CA ASN A 67 -36.48 13.69 20.16
C ASN A 67 -35.22 13.41 20.99
N LEU A 68 -34.40 12.45 20.57
CA LEU A 68 -33.05 12.22 21.13
C LEU A 68 -32.01 13.24 20.63
N GLY A 69 -32.43 14.25 19.86
CA GLY A 69 -31.53 15.27 19.30
C GLY A 69 -30.73 14.77 18.09
N GLY A 70 -31.19 13.72 17.41
CA GLY A 70 -30.51 13.18 16.24
C GLY A 70 -30.40 14.21 15.11
N THR A 71 -29.17 14.57 14.77
CA THR A 71 -28.86 15.35 13.56
C THR A 71 -29.06 14.50 12.32
N THR A 72 -29.13 15.09 11.12
CA THR A 72 -29.27 14.32 9.86
C THR A 72 -28.27 13.15 9.76
N ALA A 73 -26.99 13.37 10.09
CA ALA A 73 -25.99 12.30 10.10
C ALA A 73 -26.22 11.24 11.20
N GLY A 74 -26.65 11.66 12.39
CA GLY A 74 -27.00 10.75 13.47
C GLY A 74 -28.21 9.88 13.13
N GLN A 75 -29.27 10.48 12.56
CA GLN A 75 -30.45 9.76 12.07
C GLN A 75 -30.04 8.68 11.05
N ASN A 76 -29.17 9.05 10.10
CA ASN A 76 -28.66 8.15 9.08
C ASN A 76 -27.83 7.00 9.66
N LEU A 77 -27.08 7.23 10.74
CA LEU A 77 -26.35 6.17 11.45
C LEU A 77 -27.30 5.19 12.13
N PHE A 78 -28.36 5.67 12.80
CA PHE A 78 -29.37 4.82 13.44
C PHE A 78 -30.16 3.97 12.45
N THR A 79 -30.33 4.44 11.22
CA THR A 79 -31.05 3.72 10.16
C THR A 79 -30.14 3.02 9.17
N LEU A 80 -28.81 3.03 9.40
CA LEU A 80 -27.86 2.38 8.52
C LEU A 80 -28.10 0.86 8.52
N ALA A 81 -28.21 0.28 7.33
CA ALA A 81 -28.37 -1.16 7.20
C ALA A 81 -27.16 -1.90 7.79
N ASN A 82 -27.41 -3.04 8.45
CA ASN A 82 -26.36 -3.87 9.03
C ASN A 82 -25.35 -4.31 7.94
N PRO A 83 -24.05 -4.04 8.11
CA PRO A 83 -23.06 -4.50 7.15
C PRO A 83 -22.83 -6.01 7.32
N SER A 84 -22.62 -6.72 6.21
CA SER A 84 -22.35 -8.17 6.19
C SER A 84 -20.88 -8.55 6.43
N ALA A 85 -20.02 -7.57 6.71
CA ALA A 85 -18.60 -7.74 7.01
C ALA A 85 -18.06 -6.49 7.73
N VAL A 86 -16.80 -6.51 8.15
CA VAL A 86 -16.15 -5.34 8.76
C VAL A 86 -16.18 -4.16 7.77
N ARG A 87 -16.63 -3.01 8.25
CA ARG A 87 -16.75 -1.76 7.48
C ARG A 87 -16.30 -0.58 8.33
N PHE A 88 -15.94 0.50 7.65
CA PHE A 88 -15.62 1.78 8.26
C PHE A 88 -16.74 2.77 7.96
N LEU A 89 -17.21 3.47 8.99
CA LEU A 89 -18.26 4.48 8.82
C LEU A 89 -17.65 5.75 8.23
N GLN A 90 -18.26 6.25 7.16
CA GLN A 90 -17.96 7.55 6.59
C GLN A 90 -19.19 8.44 6.66
N ILE A 91 -19.06 9.58 7.34
CA ILE A 91 -20.02 10.68 7.26
C ILE A 91 -19.60 11.54 6.07
N ASN A 92 -20.50 11.68 5.10
CA ASN A 92 -20.27 12.45 3.89
C ASN A 92 -20.61 13.93 4.11
N ALA A 93 -20.14 14.81 3.22
CA ALA A 93 -20.41 16.24 3.30
C ALA A 93 -21.91 16.59 3.20
N ASP A 94 -22.72 15.72 2.59
CA ASP A 94 -24.18 15.85 2.52
C ASP A 94 -24.90 15.28 3.77
N ASN A 95 -24.15 14.93 4.82
CA ASN A 95 -24.63 14.27 6.04
C ASN A 95 -25.19 12.86 5.85
N SER A 96 -25.02 12.22 4.69
CA SER A 96 -25.27 10.78 4.55
C SER A 96 -24.20 9.98 5.31
N VAL A 97 -24.57 8.76 5.75
CA VAL A 97 -23.62 7.81 6.38
C VAL A 97 -23.49 6.60 5.48
N THR A 98 -22.25 6.27 5.14
CA THR A 98 -21.91 5.13 4.27
C THR A 98 -20.99 4.16 4.99
N ALA A 99 -21.19 2.86 4.74
CA ALA A 99 -20.34 1.79 5.26
C ALA A 99 -19.29 1.40 4.21
N GLN A 100 -18.07 1.89 4.37
CA GLN A 100 -17.00 1.76 3.40
C GLN A 100 -16.20 0.48 3.61
N SER A 101 -15.71 -0.08 2.49
CA SER A 101 -14.72 -1.15 2.51
C SER A 101 -13.36 -0.64 3.02
N ALA A 102 -12.51 -1.56 3.48
CA ALA A 102 -11.13 -1.22 3.87
C ALA A 102 -10.33 -0.57 2.73
N SER A 103 -10.50 -1.02 1.49
CA SER A 103 -9.80 -0.46 0.32
C SER A 103 -10.24 0.98 0.03
N SER A 104 -11.55 1.25 0.11
CA SER A 104 -12.08 2.61 -0.10
C SER A 104 -11.59 3.57 0.98
N GLN A 105 -11.57 3.13 2.25
CA GLN A 105 -11.02 3.92 3.34
C GLN A 105 -9.52 4.15 3.16
N LEU A 106 -8.75 3.12 2.79
CA LEU A 106 -7.32 3.24 2.56
C LEU A 106 -7.03 4.30 1.47
N THR A 107 -7.80 4.31 0.38
CA THR A 107 -7.71 5.35 -0.66
C THR A 107 -8.04 6.74 -0.10
N ALA A 108 -9.10 6.88 0.69
CA ALA A 108 -9.51 8.16 1.26
C ALA A 108 -8.47 8.76 2.23
N LEU A 109 -7.71 7.90 2.91
CA LEU A 109 -6.62 8.31 3.82
C LEU A 109 -5.28 8.53 3.11
N GLY A 110 -5.22 8.38 1.78
CA GLY A 110 -3.97 8.45 1.01
C GLY A 110 -3.03 7.25 1.25
N GLY A 111 -3.55 6.16 1.83
CA GLY A 111 -2.83 4.92 1.99
C GLY A 111 -2.62 4.22 0.65
N VAL A 112 -1.53 3.48 0.55
CA VAL A 112 -1.16 2.74 -0.65
C VAL A 112 -1.43 1.26 -0.39
N ALA A 113 -2.06 0.57 -1.35
CA ALA A 113 -2.26 -0.87 -1.27
C ALA A 113 -0.91 -1.61 -1.17
N THR A 114 -0.95 -2.86 -0.72
CA THR A 114 0.24 -3.72 -0.56
C THR A 114 1.01 -3.99 -1.87
N THR A 115 0.48 -3.55 -3.03
CA THR A 115 1.12 -3.65 -4.34
C THR A 115 1.17 -2.30 -5.05
N ARG A 116 2.30 -2.02 -5.71
CA ARG A 116 2.54 -0.82 -6.52
C ARG A 116 3.10 -1.22 -7.87
N ASN A 117 2.80 -0.44 -8.91
CA ASN A 117 3.55 -0.55 -10.16
C ASN A 117 4.94 0.06 -9.97
N VAL A 118 5.98 -0.75 -10.20
CA VAL A 118 7.35 -0.24 -10.39
C VAL A 118 7.48 0.11 -11.87
N ASN A 119 7.64 1.38 -12.18
CA ASN A 119 7.93 1.82 -13.54
C ASN A 119 9.43 2.01 -13.67
N THR A 120 10.05 1.43 -14.69
CA THR A 120 11.47 1.62 -14.97
C THR A 120 11.69 2.40 -16.26
N THR A 121 12.88 2.97 -16.40
CA THR A 121 13.38 3.57 -17.64
C THR A 121 14.75 3.00 -17.97
N SER A 122 15.15 3.07 -19.24
CA SER A 122 16.45 2.62 -19.71
C SER A 122 17.61 3.10 -18.80
N PRO A 123 18.57 2.22 -18.44
CA PRO A 123 18.81 0.88 -19.02
C PRO A 123 18.02 -0.25 -18.34
N LEU A 124 17.30 0.03 -17.25
CA LEU A 124 16.50 -0.97 -16.56
C LEU A 124 15.15 -1.14 -17.26
N GLY A 125 14.89 -2.34 -17.76
CA GLY A 125 13.60 -2.77 -18.30
C GLY A 125 12.88 -3.71 -17.33
N GLY A 126 11.56 -3.83 -17.49
CA GLY A 126 10.71 -4.60 -16.59
C GLY A 126 9.86 -3.69 -15.71
N GLY A 127 9.39 -4.22 -14.57
CA GLY A 127 8.41 -3.53 -13.74
C GLY A 127 6.98 -3.99 -14.02
N GLY A 128 6.01 -3.22 -13.52
CA GLY A 128 4.61 -3.65 -13.39
C GLY A 128 4.16 -3.75 -11.93
N ALA A 129 2.93 -4.19 -11.69
CA ALA A 129 2.38 -4.31 -10.34
C ALA A 129 3.15 -5.36 -9.53
N LEU A 130 3.48 -5.06 -8.27
CA LEU A 130 4.11 -5.97 -7.30
C LEU A 130 3.17 -7.12 -6.84
N SER A 131 2.20 -7.50 -7.67
CA SER A 131 1.27 -8.61 -7.41
C SER A 131 1.87 -10.00 -7.59
N SER A 132 3.11 -10.08 -8.09
CA SER A 132 3.91 -11.30 -8.23
C SER A 132 5.40 -10.97 -8.21
N ASP A 133 6.27 -11.98 -8.24
CA ASP A 133 7.70 -11.78 -8.51
C ASP A 133 7.88 -11.20 -9.92
N LEU A 134 8.64 -10.12 -10.03
CA LEU A 134 8.92 -9.43 -11.29
C LEU A 134 10.42 -9.53 -11.60
N THR A 135 10.75 -9.93 -12.83
CA THR A 135 12.14 -9.89 -13.31
C THR A 135 12.45 -8.50 -13.85
N LEU A 136 13.47 -7.87 -13.28
CA LEU A 136 14.08 -6.67 -13.83
C LEU A 136 15.23 -7.09 -14.76
N THR A 137 15.33 -6.43 -15.91
CA THR A 137 16.34 -6.71 -16.92
C THR A 137 17.17 -5.46 -17.17
N CYS A 138 18.42 -5.63 -17.59
CA CYS A 138 19.25 -4.53 -18.04
C CYS A 138 19.92 -4.89 -19.35
N SER A 139 19.25 -4.56 -20.46
CA SER A 139 19.65 -4.98 -21.81
C SER A 139 20.94 -4.32 -22.31
N THR A 140 21.30 -3.17 -21.74
CA THR A 140 22.53 -2.43 -22.08
C THR A 140 23.52 -2.34 -20.93
N CYS A 141 23.29 -3.09 -19.83
CA CYS A 141 24.30 -3.17 -18.79
C CYS A 141 25.49 -3.98 -19.29
N THR A 142 26.70 -3.53 -18.98
CA THR A 142 27.91 -4.32 -19.14
C THR A 142 28.13 -5.18 -17.90
N THR A 143 28.67 -6.37 -18.10
CA THR A 143 29.00 -7.34 -17.09
C THR A 143 30.50 -7.55 -17.05
N THR A 144 31.08 -7.61 -15.85
CA THR A 144 32.47 -8.03 -15.69
C THR A 144 32.50 -9.56 -15.73
N ILE A 145 33.16 -10.12 -16.75
CA ILE A 145 33.26 -11.57 -16.96
C ILE A 145 34.38 -12.17 -16.12
N ALA A 146 35.54 -11.52 -16.15
CA ALA A 146 36.72 -11.92 -15.42
C ALA A 146 37.58 -10.69 -15.14
N SER A 147 38.41 -10.79 -14.12
CA SER A 147 39.46 -9.82 -13.84
C SER A 147 40.66 -10.53 -13.26
N GLY A 148 41.84 -9.99 -13.47
CA GLY A 148 43.05 -10.58 -12.94
C GLY A 148 44.26 -9.76 -13.28
N THR A 149 45.41 -10.42 -13.22
CA THR A 149 46.69 -9.83 -13.54
C THR A 149 47.49 -10.71 -14.49
N SER A 150 48.37 -10.10 -15.28
CA SER A 150 49.27 -10.81 -16.19
C SER A 150 50.66 -10.19 -16.11
N ALA A 151 51.65 -10.98 -15.68
CA ALA A 151 53.05 -10.54 -15.68
C ALA A 151 53.64 -10.67 -17.09
N LEU A 152 54.24 -9.59 -17.60
CA LEU A 152 54.87 -9.60 -18.92
C LEU A 152 56.26 -10.25 -18.86
N GLY A 153 56.67 -10.84 -19.99
CA GLY A 153 57.97 -11.47 -20.12
C GLY A 153 59.13 -10.45 -20.05
N THR A 154 60.29 -10.92 -19.59
CA THR A 154 61.51 -10.13 -19.44
C THR A 154 62.65 -10.58 -20.36
N SER A 155 62.35 -11.48 -21.32
CA SER A 155 63.31 -11.92 -22.33
C SER A 155 63.55 -10.83 -23.38
N ALA A 156 64.74 -10.80 -23.98
CA ALA A 156 65.07 -9.87 -25.05
C ALA A 156 64.13 -10.03 -26.25
N ILE A 157 63.61 -8.91 -26.74
CA ILE A 157 62.75 -8.84 -27.92
C ILE A 157 63.54 -8.10 -29.00
N ALA A 158 63.84 -8.79 -30.10
CA ALA A 158 64.54 -8.22 -31.24
C ALA A 158 63.76 -7.03 -31.85
N SER A 159 64.47 -6.17 -32.57
CA SER A 159 63.85 -5.10 -33.35
C SER A 159 62.88 -5.69 -34.38
N GLY A 160 61.68 -5.13 -34.48
CA GLY A 160 60.64 -5.59 -35.41
C GLY A 160 59.99 -6.93 -35.03
N ALA A 161 60.19 -7.40 -33.79
CA ALA A 161 59.63 -8.66 -33.30
C ALA A 161 58.66 -8.43 -32.12
N CYS A 162 57.84 -9.44 -31.84
CA CYS A 162 57.04 -9.52 -30.63
C CYS A 162 57.56 -10.63 -29.71
N ALA A 163 57.39 -10.47 -28.40
CA ALA A 163 57.67 -11.50 -27.42
C ALA A 163 56.74 -12.72 -27.61
N THR A 164 57.01 -13.79 -26.87
CA THR A 164 56.01 -14.86 -26.68
C THR A 164 54.76 -14.27 -26.02
N VAL A 165 53.58 -14.65 -26.51
CA VAL A 165 52.30 -14.21 -25.94
C VAL A 165 52.19 -14.64 -24.47
N VAL A 166 51.74 -13.71 -23.62
CA VAL A 166 51.35 -14.00 -22.25
C VAL A 166 49.86 -14.27 -22.24
N THR A 167 49.49 -15.52 -22.04
CA THR A 167 48.10 -15.96 -21.92
C THR A 167 47.76 -16.18 -20.45
N THR A 168 46.65 -15.60 -20.01
CA THR A 168 46.14 -15.79 -18.64
C THR A 168 44.69 -16.25 -18.69
N SER A 169 44.37 -17.26 -17.89
CA SER A 169 43.02 -17.80 -17.78
C SER A 169 42.03 -16.73 -17.32
N ALA A 170 40.94 -16.59 -18.08
CA ALA A 170 39.84 -15.67 -17.87
C ALA A 170 38.54 -16.40 -18.21
N THR A 171 38.15 -17.35 -17.37
CA THR A 171 37.01 -18.24 -17.59
C THR A 171 35.75 -17.45 -17.95
N GLY A 172 35.06 -17.87 -19.02
CA GLY A 172 33.85 -17.21 -19.53
C GLY A 172 34.09 -16.13 -20.59
N THR A 173 35.34 -15.72 -20.80
CA THR A 173 35.72 -14.78 -21.87
C THR A 173 35.44 -15.37 -23.24
N ALA A 174 34.81 -14.59 -24.11
CA ALA A 174 34.59 -14.87 -25.53
C ALA A 174 35.43 -13.91 -26.38
N THR A 175 35.64 -14.26 -27.66
CA THR A 175 36.39 -13.41 -28.61
C THR A 175 35.70 -12.09 -28.94
N THR A 176 34.41 -11.96 -28.62
CA THR A 176 33.61 -10.74 -28.78
C THR A 176 33.73 -9.76 -27.61
N ASP A 177 34.34 -10.19 -26.50
CA ASP A 177 34.43 -9.37 -25.31
C ASP A 177 35.49 -8.28 -25.46
N THR A 178 35.46 -7.31 -24.56
CA THR A 178 36.46 -6.24 -24.53
C THR A 178 37.35 -6.39 -23.31
N ILE A 179 38.66 -6.15 -23.49
CA ILE A 179 39.62 -6.15 -22.39
C ILE A 179 39.92 -4.69 -22.04
N GLY A 180 39.49 -4.27 -20.84
CA GLY A 180 40.02 -3.06 -20.21
C GLY A 180 41.24 -3.44 -19.39
N TRP A 181 42.40 -2.84 -19.67
CA TRP A 181 43.65 -3.15 -18.97
C TRP A 181 44.46 -1.89 -18.66
N GLY A 182 45.40 -2.02 -17.73
CA GLY A 182 46.39 -1.00 -17.40
C GLY A 182 47.56 -1.59 -16.63
N PHE A 183 48.68 -0.86 -16.56
CA PHE A 183 49.81 -1.27 -15.72
C PHE A 183 49.41 -1.29 -14.24
N ASN A 184 49.93 -2.26 -13.48
CA ASN A 184 49.66 -2.40 -12.04
C ASN A 184 50.39 -1.34 -11.17
N GLY A 185 51.15 -0.47 -11.81
CA GLY A 185 51.89 0.64 -11.23
C GLY A 185 52.41 1.56 -12.34
N ASN A 186 53.17 2.60 -11.96
CA ASN A 186 53.75 3.51 -12.94
C ASN A 186 54.88 2.82 -13.74
N PRO A 187 54.76 2.67 -15.08
CA PRO A 187 55.78 2.01 -15.90
C PRO A 187 57.01 2.88 -16.23
N THR A 188 57.02 4.18 -15.87
CA THR A 188 58.00 5.14 -16.42
C THR A 188 59.44 4.94 -15.96
N SER A 189 59.71 4.04 -15.02
CA SER A 189 61.06 3.64 -14.60
C SER A 189 61.41 2.20 -14.99
N THR A 190 60.53 1.52 -15.72
CA THR A 190 60.73 0.13 -16.14
C THR A 190 61.27 0.09 -17.56
N THR A 191 62.44 -0.53 -17.75
CA THR A 191 63.05 -0.69 -19.08
C THR A 191 62.06 -1.34 -20.06
N GLY A 192 61.95 -0.77 -21.25
CA GLY A 192 60.98 -1.20 -22.28
C GLY A 192 59.62 -0.52 -22.20
N TYR A 193 59.21 0.02 -21.05
CA TYR A 193 57.93 0.71 -20.87
C TYR A 193 58.08 2.18 -20.41
N GLN A 194 59.30 2.59 -20.07
CA GLN A 194 59.68 3.97 -19.82
C GLN A 194 59.74 4.81 -21.09
N ALA A 195 59.59 6.13 -20.93
CA ALA A 195 59.86 7.08 -22.00
C ALA A 195 61.33 7.02 -22.41
N SER A 196 61.59 6.96 -23.72
CA SER A 196 62.94 6.82 -24.29
C SER A 196 62.95 7.43 -25.69
N ALA A 197 64.07 8.05 -26.06
CA ALA A 197 64.28 8.56 -27.41
C ALA A 197 64.29 7.45 -28.48
N ASN A 198 64.55 6.20 -28.06
CA ASN A 198 64.50 5.02 -28.93
C ASN A 198 63.08 4.43 -29.03
N GLY A 199 62.09 4.99 -28.33
CA GLY A 199 60.73 4.45 -28.25
C GLY A 199 60.51 3.45 -27.12
N MET A 200 59.28 2.92 -27.03
CA MET A 200 58.85 1.96 -26.02
C MET A 200 58.15 0.75 -26.67
N LEU A 201 58.05 -0.35 -25.93
CA LEU A 201 57.28 -1.51 -26.34
C LEU A 201 55.80 -1.16 -26.42
N THR A 202 55.14 -1.64 -27.47
CA THR A 202 53.69 -1.56 -27.60
C THR A 202 53.08 -2.82 -27.01
N ILE A 203 52.03 -2.68 -26.20
CA ILE A 203 51.26 -3.81 -25.67
C ILE A 203 50.00 -3.97 -26.51
N ILE A 204 49.82 -5.16 -27.07
CA ILE A 204 48.61 -5.58 -27.76
C ILE A 204 47.85 -6.52 -26.83
N ALA A 205 46.59 -6.21 -26.55
CA ALA A 205 45.70 -7.04 -25.75
C ALA A 205 44.54 -7.55 -26.60
N TYR A 206 44.23 -8.84 -26.53
CA TYR A 206 43.08 -9.41 -27.23
C TYR A 206 42.51 -10.62 -26.48
N PRO A 207 41.18 -10.77 -26.46
CA PRO A 207 40.55 -11.93 -25.84
C PRO A 207 40.70 -13.16 -26.75
N SER A 208 40.75 -14.33 -26.13
CA SER A 208 40.43 -15.59 -26.77
C SER A 208 39.50 -16.39 -25.87
N THR A 209 38.96 -17.50 -26.36
CA THR A 209 38.05 -18.33 -25.56
C THR A 209 38.70 -18.68 -24.21
N ASN A 210 38.02 -18.27 -23.12
CA ASN A 210 38.44 -18.44 -21.73
C ASN A 210 39.78 -17.81 -21.34
N ASN A 211 40.34 -16.89 -22.13
CA ASN A 211 41.64 -16.30 -21.85
C ASN A 211 41.73 -14.84 -22.26
N VAL A 212 42.63 -14.13 -21.61
CA VAL A 212 43.18 -12.86 -22.11
C VAL A 212 44.61 -13.07 -22.57
N ASN A 213 44.99 -12.37 -23.63
CA ASN A 213 46.32 -12.50 -24.21
C ASN A 213 46.96 -11.12 -24.31
N PHE A 214 48.22 -11.04 -23.90
CA PHE A 214 49.03 -9.83 -23.98
C PHE A 214 50.31 -10.11 -24.75
N LEU A 215 50.64 -9.22 -25.68
CA LEU A 215 51.82 -9.32 -26.52
C LEU A 215 52.59 -8.01 -26.43
N ALA A 216 53.86 -8.07 -26.02
CA ALA A 216 54.77 -6.93 -26.10
C ALA A 216 55.50 -6.97 -27.44
N CYS A 217 55.34 -5.93 -28.25
CA CYS A 217 55.97 -5.80 -29.56
C CYS A 217 56.98 -4.66 -29.58
N ASN A 218 58.15 -4.93 -30.14
CA ASN A 218 59.26 -4.01 -30.23
C ASN A 218 59.31 -3.36 -31.63
N ASN A 219 58.71 -2.18 -31.74
CA ASN A 219 58.74 -1.37 -32.96
C ASN A 219 59.96 -0.42 -33.02
N THR A 220 60.96 -0.61 -32.14
CA THR A 220 62.17 0.21 -32.10
C THR A 220 63.28 -0.37 -32.97
N SER A 221 64.35 0.40 -33.22
CA SER A 221 65.48 -0.01 -34.06
C SER A 221 66.51 -0.92 -33.35
N ALA A 222 66.34 -1.22 -32.07
CA ALA A 222 67.26 -2.02 -31.28
C ALA A 222 66.53 -3.12 -30.49
N SER A 223 67.26 -4.16 -30.10
CA SER A 223 66.73 -5.17 -29.17
C SER A 223 66.46 -4.54 -27.79
N ILE A 224 65.34 -4.89 -27.17
CA ILE A 224 64.95 -4.43 -25.83
C ILE A 224 64.74 -5.64 -24.94
N THR A 225 65.42 -5.67 -23.79
CA THR A 225 65.12 -6.60 -22.69
C THR A 225 64.20 -5.88 -21.70
N PRO A 226 62.90 -6.23 -21.63
CA PRO A 226 61.96 -5.54 -20.77
C PRO A 226 62.27 -5.79 -19.28
N GLY A 227 62.06 -4.77 -18.45
CA GLY A 227 61.97 -4.95 -17.01
C GLY A 227 60.66 -5.65 -16.62
N ALA A 228 60.65 -6.28 -15.44
CA ALA A 228 59.45 -6.95 -14.93
C ALA A 228 58.31 -5.94 -14.71
N ILE A 229 57.13 -6.23 -15.26
CA ILE A 229 55.92 -5.44 -15.06
C ILE A 229 54.68 -6.34 -15.09
N THR A 230 53.61 -5.91 -14.43
CA THR A 230 52.33 -6.63 -14.41
C THR A 230 51.21 -5.73 -14.94
N LEU A 231 50.26 -6.31 -15.64
CA LEU A 231 49.04 -5.65 -16.07
C LEU A 231 47.89 -6.07 -15.17
N ASN A 232 47.06 -5.12 -14.74
CA ASN A 232 45.74 -5.37 -14.20
C ASN A 232 44.73 -5.33 -15.35
N TRP A 233 43.80 -6.27 -15.39
CA TRP A 233 42.81 -6.32 -16.46
C TRP A 233 41.43 -6.74 -15.97
N LYS A 234 40.41 -6.33 -16.73
CA LYS A 234 39.04 -6.82 -16.64
C LYS A 234 38.51 -7.09 -18.05
N VAL A 235 37.68 -8.10 -18.15
CA VAL A 235 36.94 -8.43 -19.37
C VAL A 235 35.50 -8.00 -19.17
N THR A 236 34.95 -7.25 -20.12
CA THR A 236 33.55 -6.80 -20.08
C THR A 236 32.78 -7.24 -21.32
N ARG A 237 31.51 -7.61 -21.08
CA ARG A 237 30.50 -7.94 -22.08
C ARG A 237 29.22 -7.17 -21.81
#